data_AF-A0AAU8AB08-F1
#
_entry.id   AF-A0AAU8AB08-F1
#
_cell.length_a   1.000
_cell.length_b   1.000
_cell.length_c   1.000
_cell.angle_alpha   90.00
_cell.angle_beta   90.00
_cell.angle_gamma   90.00
#
_symmetry.space_group_name_H-M   'P 1'
#
loop_
_entity.id
_entity.type
_entity.pdbx_description
1 polymer ?
#
loop_
_entity_poly.entity_id
_entity_poly.type
_entity_poly.pdbx_seq_one_letter_code
_entity_poly.pdbx_strand_id
1 'polypeptide(L)'
;MLEKVKLALRIATTAFDSELNDLINAALADLGIAGVTSLKEDDPLIIRAVTTYCRVHFGEPDDYDKMKASYDEQKAQLQTATGYTDWGEDNG
;
A
#
# COMPACT_ATOMS: atom_id res chain seq x y z
N MET A 1 -1.07 -4.12 -10.75
CA MET A 1 -0.62 -4.40 -9.37
C MET A 1 -0.96 -5.82 -8.87
N LEU A 2 -2.17 -6.32 -9.12
CA LEU A 2 -2.71 -7.59 -8.61
C LEU A 2 -1.74 -8.79 -8.64
N GLU A 3 -1.12 -9.08 -9.79
CA GLU A 3 -0.20 -10.24 -9.91
C GLU A 3 1.01 -10.16 -8.95
N LYS A 4 1.53 -8.95 -8.69
CA LYS A 4 2.62 -8.76 -7.72
C LYS A 4 2.16 -9.05 -6.29
N VAL A 5 0.95 -8.63 -5.95
CA VAL A 5 0.33 -8.88 -4.63
C VAL A 5 0.04 -10.38 -4.47
N LYS A 6 -0.56 -11.04 -5.47
CA LYS A 6 -0.81 -12.49 -5.46
C LYS A 6 0.47 -13.29 -5.25
N LEU A 7 1.53 -12.96 -5.99
CA LEU A 7 2.83 -13.59 -5.84
C LEU A 7 3.39 -13.40 -4.42
N ALA A 8 3.32 -12.18 -3.87
CA ALA A 8 3.80 -11.88 -2.52
C ALA A 8 3.00 -12.58 -1.42
N LEU A 9 1.70 -12.79 -1.62
CA LEU A 9 0.82 -13.54 -0.71
C LEU A 9 0.87 -15.06 -0.95
N ARG A 10 1.63 -15.53 -1.94
CA ARG A 10 1.72 -16.95 -2.36
C ARG A 10 0.36 -17.51 -2.80
N ILE A 11 -0.46 -16.67 -3.42
CA ILE A 11 -1.78 -17.04 -3.97
C ILE A 11 -1.60 -17.38 -5.45
N ALA A 12 -1.93 -18.62 -5.82
CA ALA A 12 -1.89 -19.08 -7.21
C ALA A 12 -3.28 -19.14 -7.88
N THR A 13 -4.35 -19.08 -7.09
CA THR A 13 -5.74 -19.11 -7.59
C THR A 13 -6.22 -17.72 -7.98
N THR A 14 -7.27 -17.65 -8.78
CA THR A 14 -7.99 -16.41 -9.13
C THR A 14 -9.25 -16.20 -8.28
N ALA A 15 -9.57 -17.14 -7.38
CA ALA A 15 -10.79 -17.10 -6.57
C ALA A 15 -10.90 -15.85 -5.67
N PHE A 16 -9.76 -15.24 -5.31
CA PHE A 16 -9.68 -14.07 -4.43
C PHE A 16 -9.39 -12.77 -5.20
N ASP A 17 -9.36 -12.80 -6.53
CA ASP A 17 -8.92 -11.64 -7.32
C ASP A 17 -9.80 -10.41 -7.08
N SER A 18 -11.12 -10.58 -6.91
CA SER A 18 -12.01 -9.46 -6.59
C SER A 18 -11.66 -8.82 -5.25
N GLU A 19 -11.53 -9.63 -4.20
CA GLU A 19 -11.21 -9.16 -2.84
C GLU A 19 -9.82 -8.52 -2.77
N LEU A 20 -8.82 -9.10 -3.45
CA LEU A 20 -7.48 -8.52 -3.53
C LEU A 20 -7.49 -7.17 -4.27
N ASN A 21 -8.27 -7.03 -5.33
CA ASN A 21 -8.42 -5.73 -6.01
C ASN A 21 -9.09 -4.70 -5.09
N ASP A 22 -10.09 -5.09 -4.31
CA ASP A 22 -10.74 -4.19 -3.36
C ASP A 22 -9.75 -3.73 -2.27
N LEU A 23 -8.91 -4.63 -1.75
CA LEU A 23 -7.86 -4.28 -0.80
C LEU A 23 -6.75 -3.41 -1.40
N ILE A 24 -6.38 -3.65 -2.67
CA ILE A 24 -5.44 -2.80 -3.41
C ILE A 24 -6.00 -1.38 -3.53
N ASN A 25 -7.25 -1.26 -3.94
CA ASN A 25 -7.92 0.03 -4.08
C ASN A 25 -8.03 0.76 -2.74
N ALA A 26 -8.36 0.03 -1.66
CA ALA A 26 -8.39 0.59 -0.30
C ALA A 26 -7.02 1.09 0.15
N ALA A 27 -5.95 0.34 -0.11
CA ALA A 27 -4.59 0.74 0.24
C ALA A 27 -4.15 2.01 -0.51
N LEU A 28 -4.44 2.09 -1.82
CA LEU A 28 -4.12 3.26 -2.64
C LEU A 28 -4.91 4.49 -2.16
N ALA A 29 -6.19 4.32 -1.82
CA ALA A 29 -7.00 5.39 -1.26
C ALA A 29 -6.47 5.88 0.10
N ASP A 30 -6.05 4.97 1.00
CA ASP A 30 -5.47 5.34 2.30
C ASP A 30 -4.15 6.12 2.14
N LEU A 31 -3.29 5.72 1.19
CA LEU A 31 -2.09 6.49 0.85
C LEU A 31 -2.43 7.88 0.30
N GLY A 32 -3.45 7.98 -0.56
CA GLY A 32 -3.92 9.25 -1.11
C GLY A 32 -4.45 10.21 -0.02
N ILE A 33 -5.21 9.70 0.95
CA ILE A 33 -5.70 10.49 2.10
C ILE A 33 -4.53 10.96 2.97
N ALA A 34 -3.46 10.17 3.06
CA ALA A 34 -2.24 10.56 3.76
C ALA A 34 -1.38 11.59 3.00
N GLY A 35 -1.79 12.06 1.83
CA GLY A 35 -1.10 13.09 1.05
C GLY A 35 -0.07 12.56 0.06
N VAL A 36 -0.01 11.23 -0.15
CA VAL A 36 0.86 10.63 -1.17
C VAL A 36 0.27 10.88 -2.56
N THR A 37 0.96 11.65 -3.39
CA THR A 37 0.50 12.08 -4.71
C THR A 37 1.01 11.17 -5.84
N SER A 38 2.17 10.52 -5.66
CA SER A 38 2.72 9.57 -6.64
C SER A 38 2.30 8.14 -6.30
N LEU A 39 1.15 7.70 -6.85
CA LEU A 39 0.58 6.35 -6.64
C LEU A 39 0.80 5.42 -7.84
N LYS A 40 1.98 5.47 -8.46
CA LYS A 40 2.26 4.67 -9.66
C LYS A 40 2.35 3.18 -9.31
N GLU A 41 1.67 2.34 -10.09
CA GLU A 41 1.63 0.89 -9.81
C GLU A 41 2.95 0.14 -10.12
N ASP A 42 3.90 0.80 -10.77
CA ASP A 42 5.25 0.30 -11.03
C ASP A 42 6.27 0.78 -9.99
N ASP A 43 5.88 1.72 -9.10
CA ASP A 43 6.76 2.24 -8.06
C ASP A 43 7.02 1.18 -6.96
N PRO A 44 8.30 0.87 -6.67
CA PRO A 44 8.64 -0.20 -5.73
C PRO A 44 8.15 0.06 -4.31
N LEU A 45 8.08 1.31 -3.85
CA LEU A 45 7.61 1.66 -2.50
C LEU A 45 6.09 1.62 -2.41
N ILE A 46 5.38 2.06 -3.46
CA ILE A 46 3.92 1.91 -3.53
C ILE A 46 3.50 0.45 -3.56
N ILE A 47 4.16 -0.36 -4.40
CA ILE A 47 3.93 -1.82 -4.43
C ILE A 47 4.17 -2.44 -3.05
N ARG A 48 5.22 -2.02 -2.35
CA ARG A 48 5.55 -2.54 -1.02
C ARG A 48 4.50 -2.18 0.03
N ALA A 49 4.05 -0.92 0.05
CA ALA A 49 3.01 -0.44 0.96
C ALA A 49 1.69 -1.17 0.73
N VAL A 50 1.22 -1.24 -0.52
CA VAL A 50 -0.01 -1.95 -0.88
C VAL A 50 0.08 -3.44 -0.55
N THR A 51 1.20 -4.09 -0.86
CA THR A 51 1.40 -5.51 -0.52
C THR A 51 1.33 -5.76 0.99
N THR A 52 1.91 -4.86 1.80
CA THR A 52 1.87 -4.96 3.26
C THR A 52 0.43 -4.81 3.76
N TYR A 53 -0.31 -3.82 3.24
CA TYR A 53 -1.74 -3.63 3.54
C TYR A 53 -2.56 -4.88 3.22
N CYS A 54 -2.45 -5.39 1.99
CA CYS A 54 -3.17 -6.60 1.58
C CYS A 54 -2.80 -7.80 2.48
N ARG A 55 -1.53 -7.95 2.88
CA ARG A 55 -1.13 -9.05 3.80
C ARG A 55 -1.79 -8.93 5.17
N VAL A 56 -1.86 -7.72 5.72
CA VAL A 56 -2.49 -7.46 7.03
C VAL A 56 -3.98 -7.75 6.99
N HIS A 57 -4.66 -7.33 5.92
CA HIS A 57 -6.12 -7.34 5.86
C HIS A 57 -6.73 -8.59 5.20
N PHE A 58 -5.98 -9.29 4.35
CA PHE A 58 -6.43 -10.55 3.74
C PHE A 58 -6.11 -11.77 4.62
N GLY A 59 -4.97 -11.74 5.32
CA GLY A 59 -4.33 -12.97 5.83
C GLY A 59 -4.48 -13.25 7.33
N GLU A 60 -5.19 -12.42 8.09
CA GLU A 60 -5.29 -12.48 9.56
C GLU A 60 -3.98 -12.95 10.24
N PRO A 61 -2.86 -12.25 10.04
CA PRO A 61 -1.55 -12.73 10.50
C PRO A 61 -1.47 -12.79 12.03
N ASP A 62 -0.79 -13.81 12.56
CA ASP A 62 -0.51 -13.95 14.01
C ASP A 62 0.15 -12.69 14.62
N ASP A 63 0.94 -11.99 13.81
CA ASP A 63 1.63 -10.75 14.16
C ASP A 63 0.93 -9.49 13.58
N TYR A 64 -0.41 -9.46 13.61
CA TYR A 64 -1.23 -8.36 13.06
C TYR A 64 -0.71 -6.98 13.45
N ASP A 65 -0.52 -6.72 14.75
CA ASP A 65 -0.09 -5.41 15.24
C ASP A 65 1.28 -4.98 14.69
N LYS A 66 2.23 -5.93 14.56
CA LYS A 66 3.55 -5.64 14.02
C LYS A 66 3.50 -5.36 12.52
N MET A 67 2.71 -6.13 11.78
CA MET A 67 2.55 -5.91 10.34
C MET A 67 1.79 -4.60 10.05
N LYS A 68 0.77 -4.29 10.86
CA LYS A 68 0.05 -3.02 10.78
C LYS A 68 0.97 -1.84 11.09
N ALA A 69 1.80 -1.93 12.14
CA ALA A 69 2.81 -0.92 12.44
C ALA A 69 3.81 -0.74 11.28
N SER A 70 4.24 -1.84 10.65
CA SER A 70 5.11 -1.77 9.47
C SER A 70 4.46 -1.07 8.28
N TYR A 71 3.15 -1.25 8.07
CA TYR A 71 2.41 -0.50 7.06
C TYR A 71 2.31 0.99 7.42
N ASP A 72 2.01 1.31 8.69
CA ASP A 72 1.88 2.69 9.15
C ASP A 72 3.20 3.46 9.01
N GLU A 73 4.33 2.82 9.28
CA GLU A 73 5.66 3.40 9.06
C GLU A 73 5.92 3.67 7.57
N GLN A 74 5.58 2.72 6.69
CA GLN A 74 5.72 2.91 5.24
C GLN A 74 4.87 4.10 4.75
N LYS A 75 3.62 4.21 5.24
CA LYS A 75 2.73 5.33 4.91
C LYS A 75 3.29 6.66 5.40
N ALA A 76 3.78 6.73 6.64
CA ALA A 76 4.38 7.94 7.19
C ALA A 76 5.66 8.36 6.44
N GLN A 77 6.49 7.41 6.03
CA GLN A 77 7.67 7.68 5.20
C GLN A 77 7.27 8.26 3.84
N LEU A 78 6.28 7.67 3.16
CA LEU A 78 5.79 8.18 1.87
C LEU A 78 5.18 9.58 1.98
N GLN A 79 4.42 9.84 3.04
CA GLN A 79 3.82 11.15 3.34
C GLN A 79 4.86 12.26 3.59
N THR A 80 6.10 11.91 3.97
CA THR A 80 7.14 12.88 4.30
C THR A 80 8.28 12.91 3.27
N ALA A 81 8.23 12.05 2.25
CA ALA A 81 9.27 11.93 1.25
C ALA A 81 9.03 12.85 0.05
N THR A 82 10.01 13.71 -0.26
CA THR A 82 10.05 14.45 -1.51
C THR A 82 9.99 13.49 -2.70
N GLY A 83 9.12 13.78 -3.66
CA GLY A 83 8.84 12.91 -4.81
C GLY A 83 7.62 11.99 -4.63
N TYR A 84 7.13 11.86 -3.39
CA TYR A 84 5.87 11.17 -3.09
C TYR A 84 4.79 12.11 -2.56
N THR A 85 5.16 13.30 -2.10
CA THR A 85 4.26 14.33 -1.60
C THR A 85 4.46 15.63 -2.38
N ASP A 86 3.36 16.34 -2.64
CA ASP A 86 3.41 17.73 -3.14
C ASP A 86 3.36 18.67 -1.93
N TRP A 87 4.45 19.42 -1.72
CA TRP A 87 4.59 20.31 -0.58
C TRP A 87 3.81 21.63 -0.74
N GLY A 88 3.24 21.88 -1.93
CA GLY A 88 2.73 23.18 -2.32
C GLY A 88 3.87 24.18 -2.51
N GLU A 89 3.76 25.05 -3.52
CA GLU A 89 4.65 26.21 -3.60
C GLU A 89 4.32 27.14 -2.44
N ASP A 90 5.22 27.23 -1.45
CA ASP A 90 5.21 28.27 -0.43
C ASP A 90 5.48 29.61 -1.12
N ASN A 91 4.42 30.22 -1.63
CA ASN A 91 4.45 31.60 -2.14
C ASN A 91 4.50 32.52 -0.92
N GLY A 92 5.71 32.67 -0.37
CA GLY A 92 6.02 33.56 0.75
C GLY A 92 5.68 35.02 0.52
#